data_AF-A0A417YMH0-F1
#
_entry.id   AF-A0A417YMH0-F1
#
_cell.length_a   1.000
_cell.length_b   1.000
_cell.length_c   1.000
_cell.angle_alpha   90.00
_cell.angle_beta   90.00
_cell.angle_gamma   90.00
#
_symmetry.space_group_name_H-M   'P 1'
#
loop_
_entity.id
_entity.type
_entity.pdbx_description
1 polymer ?
#
loop_
_entity_poly.entity_id
_entity_poly.type
_entity_poly.pdbx_seq_one_letter_code
_entity_poly.pdbx_strand_id
1 'polypeptide(L)'
;MRESSYNFFQRQSKFGKGIGQLINYQEICGIEVQTCHKRNAMEIGEMAAQIPVKNDDAANKVAFDKVRADKEREAVDGHDGTWVAHPGMVQLVKDIFDKVMPTPNQINKKRVDVRVSAEDLVRLPAGEITEGGLRTNINVGIQYIAAWLSGRGAVPINNLMEDAATAEISRAQVWQWVRYPKGEFVDGRKVTMELVEEIMQEELSVIEEQYGTDTYRKGNFGQAAQIFDALIKQDSFAEFLTIPAYKELLKGGNE
;
A
#
# COMPACT_ATOMS: atom_id res chain seq x y z
N MET A 1 4.96 34.18 -12.97
CA MET A 1 5.47 33.45 -11.80
C MET A 1 4.53 32.29 -11.43
N ARG A 2 4.32 31.32 -12.34
CA ARG A 2 3.51 30.10 -12.09
C ARG A 2 4.30 28.83 -12.47
N GLU A 3 5.61 28.85 -12.29
CA GLU A 3 6.49 27.71 -12.64
C GLU A 3 7.16 27.05 -11.42
N SER A 4 7.12 27.64 -10.22
CA SER A 4 7.83 27.06 -9.07
C SER A 4 7.03 26.02 -8.26
N SER A 5 5.71 25.93 -8.43
CA SER A 5 4.87 24.95 -7.72
C SER A 5 4.80 23.59 -8.43
N TYR A 6 5.03 23.54 -9.75
CA TYR A 6 4.97 22.31 -10.54
C TYR A 6 6.14 21.35 -10.23
N ASN A 7 7.30 21.89 -9.84
CA ASN A 7 8.49 21.11 -9.50
C ASN A 7 8.46 20.48 -8.09
N PHE A 8 7.45 20.80 -7.27
CA PHE A 8 7.28 20.16 -5.95
C PHE A 8 6.56 18.80 -6.07
N PHE A 9 5.65 18.66 -7.05
CA PHE A 9 4.85 17.45 -7.29
C PHE A 9 5.69 16.24 -7.73
N GLN A 10 6.86 16.44 -8.34
CA GLN A 10 7.72 15.34 -8.79
C GLN A 10 8.68 14.79 -7.73
N ARG A 11 8.77 15.40 -6.55
CA ARG A 11 9.76 15.01 -5.52
C ARG A 11 9.32 13.88 -4.58
N GLN A 12 8.10 13.36 -4.72
CA GLN A 12 7.51 12.44 -3.72
C GLN A 12 7.12 11.07 -4.30
N SER A 13 7.85 10.59 -5.32
CA SER A 13 7.58 9.30 -5.98
C SER A 13 8.19 8.07 -5.31
N LYS A 14 8.52 8.11 -4.01
CA LYS A 14 9.11 6.95 -3.29
C LYS A 14 8.18 6.35 -2.22
N PHE A 15 6.88 6.25 -2.49
CA PHE A 15 6.19 5.03 -2.09
C PHE A 15 6.79 3.85 -2.85
N GLY A 16 6.99 2.71 -2.16
CA GLY A 16 7.75 1.58 -2.68
C GLY A 16 7.36 1.27 -4.12
N LYS A 17 8.35 1.05 -4.98
CA LYS A 17 8.18 0.74 -6.39
C LYS A 17 7.26 -0.49 -6.54
N GLY A 18 5.95 -0.30 -6.66
CA GLY A 18 5.00 -1.42 -6.77
C GLY A 18 3.54 -1.04 -6.57
N ILE A 19 3.22 -0.35 -5.47
CA ILE A 19 1.83 -0.10 -5.08
C ILE A 19 1.40 1.27 -5.60
N GLY A 20 0.35 1.30 -6.43
CA GLY A 20 -0.08 2.44 -7.22
C GLY A 20 -0.12 3.76 -6.44
N GLN A 21 0.58 4.77 -6.94
CA GLN A 21 0.45 6.15 -6.44
C GLN A 21 -0.76 6.80 -7.10
N LEU A 22 -1.46 7.67 -6.37
CA LEU A 22 -2.47 8.57 -6.94
C LEU A 22 -1.77 9.89 -7.31
N ILE A 23 -1.74 10.30 -8.60
CA ILE A 23 -1.14 11.60 -9.00
C ILE A 23 -1.80 12.75 -8.21
N ASN A 24 -3.09 12.61 -7.97
CA ASN A 24 -3.95 13.59 -7.33
C ASN A 24 -4.04 13.43 -5.81
N TYR A 25 -3.13 12.68 -5.19
CA TYR A 25 -3.17 12.40 -3.75
C TYR A 25 -3.29 13.68 -2.90
N GLN A 26 -2.56 14.73 -3.26
CA GLN A 26 -2.66 16.03 -2.56
C GLN A 26 -4.01 16.73 -2.76
N GLU A 27 -4.62 16.57 -3.93
CA GLU A 27 -5.95 17.10 -4.24
C GLU A 27 -7.00 16.33 -3.42
N ILE A 28 -6.87 15.01 -3.32
CA ILE A 28 -7.71 14.13 -2.49
C ILE A 28 -7.61 14.50 -1.00
N CYS A 29 -6.41 14.49 -0.42
CA CYS A 29 -6.23 14.88 0.99
C CYS A 29 -6.73 16.31 1.26
N GLY A 30 -6.51 17.23 0.31
CA GLY A 30 -6.99 18.60 0.42
C GLY A 30 -8.52 18.69 0.48
N ILE A 31 -9.24 17.97 -0.39
CA ILE A 31 -10.70 18.00 -0.42
C ILE A 31 -11.32 17.26 0.78
N GLU A 32 -10.69 16.20 1.29
CA GLU A 32 -11.10 15.50 2.51
C GLU A 32 -11.06 16.44 3.72
N VAL A 33 -9.90 17.04 3.99
CA VAL A 33 -9.72 18.03 5.07
C VAL A 33 -10.71 19.19 4.91
N GLN A 34 -10.83 19.76 3.71
CA GLN A 34 -11.77 20.86 3.45
C GLN A 34 -13.22 20.44 3.76
N THR A 35 -13.62 19.25 3.32
CA THR A 35 -15.00 18.75 3.43
C THR A 35 -15.37 18.47 4.88
N CYS A 36 -14.50 17.78 5.62
CA CYS A 36 -14.71 17.48 7.04
C CYS A 36 -14.71 18.75 7.88
N HIS A 37 -13.73 19.62 7.69
CA HIS A 37 -13.63 20.86 8.47
C HIS A 37 -14.78 21.82 8.19
N LYS A 38 -15.28 21.89 6.95
CA LYS A 38 -16.48 22.68 6.62
C LYS A 38 -17.71 22.21 7.41
N ARG A 39 -17.75 20.95 7.80
CA ARG A 39 -18.82 20.33 8.60
C ARG A 39 -18.48 20.23 10.09
N ASN A 40 -17.38 20.82 10.53
CA ASN A 40 -16.85 20.72 11.89
C ASN A 40 -16.62 19.27 12.34
N ALA A 41 -16.27 18.39 11.41
CA ALA A 41 -15.80 17.03 11.66
C ALA A 41 -14.28 16.97 11.58
N MET A 42 -13.68 15.99 12.26
CA MET A 42 -12.26 15.71 12.17
C MET A 42 -11.91 14.96 10.88
N GLU A 43 -10.72 15.19 10.36
CA GLU A 43 -10.09 14.45 9.27
C GLU A 43 -8.81 13.75 9.75
N ILE A 44 -8.64 12.46 9.45
CA ILE A 44 -7.53 11.66 9.96
C ILE A 44 -6.64 11.25 8.80
N GLY A 45 -5.34 11.53 8.93
CA GLY A 45 -4.34 11.17 7.93
C GLY A 45 -4.10 9.67 7.83
N GLU A 46 -3.42 9.29 6.75
CA GLU A 46 -3.22 7.91 6.32
C GLU A 46 -2.35 7.05 7.26
N MET A 47 -2.25 5.75 6.98
CA MET A 47 -1.41 4.81 7.74
C MET A 47 0.10 4.96 7.43
N ALA A 48 0.93 5.00 8.47
CA ALA A 48 2.35 4.65 8.39
C ALA A 48 2.59 3.20 8.84
N ALA A 49 2.82 2.30 7.87
CA ALA A 49 2.95 0.86 8.10
C ALA A 49 4.36 0.41 8.51
N GLN A 50 5.34 1.31 8.60
CA GLN A 50 6.75 0.95 8.79
C GLN A 50 7.00 0.29 10.15
N ILE A 51 7.71 -0.85 10.13
CA ILE A 51 8.17 -1.57 11.31
C ILE A 51 9.67 -1.30 11.50
N PRO A 52 10.13 -0.84 12.68
CA PRO A 52 11.55 -0.71 12.97
C PRO A 52 12.29 -2.04 12.81
N VAL A 53 13.40 -2.02 12.09
CA VAL A 53 14.26 -3.18 11.84
C VAL A 53 15.26 -3.33 12.98
N LYS A 54 15.32 -4.53 13.56
CA LYS A 54 16.23 -4.80 14.67
C LYS A 54 17.69 -4.75 14.19
N ASN A 55 18.52 -3.99 14.89
CA ASN A 55 19.97 -3.85 14.63
C ASN A 55 20.33 -3.30 13.24
N ASP A 56 19.44 -2.53 12.61
CA ASP A 56 19.72 -1.87 11.32
C ASP A 56 19.38 -0.38 11.38
N ASP A 57 20.33 0.41 11.87
CA ASP A 57 20.17 1.86 12.03
C ASP A 57 20.02 2.57 10.68
N ALA A 58 20.61 2.04 9.60
CA ALA A 58 20.53 2.64 8.28
C ALA A 58 19.13 2.47 7.68
N ALA A 59 18.57 1.25 7.73
CA ALA A 59 17.20 1.00 7.30
C ALA A 59 16.19 1.77 8.15
N ASN A 60 16.39 1.80 9.47
CA ASN A 60 15.56 2.59 10.38
C ASN A 60 15.60 4.08 10.05
N LYS A 61 16.79 4.64 9.81
CA LYS A 61 16.90 6.06 9.45
C LYS A 61 16.10 6.38 8.18
N VAL A 62 16.21 5.55 7.14
CA VAL A 62 15.45 5.74 5.89
C VAL A 62 13.94 5.66 6.14
N ALA A 63 13.49 4.68 6.92
CA ALA A 63 12.08 4.51 7.25
C ALA A 63 11.54 5.69 8.07
N PHE A 64 12.25 6.12 9.11
CA PHE A 64 11.87 7.22 9.98
C PHE A 64 11.86 8.56 9.24
N ASP A 65 12.84 8.83 8.37
CA ASP A 65 12.89 10.05 7.56
C ASP A 65 11.69 10.11 6.61
N LYS A 66 11.28 8.96 6.05
CA LYS A 66 10.09 8.87 5.20
C LYS A 66 8.82 9.14 5.99
N VAL A 67 8.61 8.44 7.12
CA VAL A 67 7.45 8.66 8.00
C VAL A 67 7.38 10.11 8.44
N ARG A 68 8.52 10.71 8.80
CA ARG A 68 8.58 12.13 9.17
C ARG A 68 8.07 13.04 8.05
N ALA A 69 8.60 12.89 6.84
CA ALA A 69 8.20 13.71 5.71
C ALA A 69 6.70 13.57 5.39
N ASP A 70 6.18 12.33 5.46
CA ASP A 70 4.76 12.05 5.22
C ASP A 70 3.86 12.67 6.30
N LYS A 71 4.21 12.54 7.59
CA LYS A 71 3.40 13.06 8.70
C LYS A 71 3.51 14.56 8.89
N GLU A 72 4.66 15.16 8.58
CA GLU A 72 4.80 16.61 8.54
C GLU A 72 3.88 17.21 7.47
N ARG A 73 3.80 16.59 6.30
CA ARG A 73 2.87 17.00 5.24
C ARG A 73 1.42 16.89 5.69
N GLU A 74 0.98 15.75 6.25
CA GLU A 74 -0.39 15.58 6.73
C GLU A 74 -0.79 16.64 7.76
N ALA A 75 0.06 16.88 8.76
CA ALA A 75 -0.18 17.91 9.78
C ALA A 75 -0.23 19.31 9.15
N VAL A 76 0.68 19.63 8.21
CA VAL A 76 0.70 20.90 7.48
C VAL A 76 -0.49 21.04 6.52
N ASP A 77 -1.06 19.96 6.02
CA ASP A 77 -2.26 20.00 5.17
C ASP A 77 -3.53 20.27 5.99
N GLY A 78 -3.54 19.84 7.25
CA GLY A 78 -4.64 20.13 8.16
C GLY A 78 -5.32 18.92 8.78
N HIS A 79 -4.78 17.72 8.64
CA HIS A 79 -5.35 16.55 9.33
C HIS A 79 -5.28 16.75 10.86
N ASP A 80 -6.30 16.26 11.57
CA ASP A 80 -6.43 16.37 13.02
C ASP A 80 -5.72 15.26 13.80
N GLY A 81 -5.27 14.23 13.08
CA GLY A 81 -4.54 13.09 13.60
C GLY A 81 -4.04 12.23 12.45
N THR A 82 -3.43 11.08 12.77
CA THR A 82 -2.89 10.16 11.77
C THR A 82 -2.75 8.75 12.34
N TRP A 83 -2.47 7.77 11.48
CA TRP A 83 -2.33 6.36 11.85
C TRP A 83 -0.87 5.86 11.79
N VAL A 84 -0.53 4.95 12.72
CA VAL A 84 0.73 4.20 12.73
C VAL A 84 0.44 2.73 13.04
N ALA A 85 1.14 1.82 12.38
CA ALA A 85 0.92 0.38 12.57
C ALA A 85 1.80 -0.24 13.66
N HIS A 86 2.84 0.48 14.12
CA HIS A 86 3.80 -0.03 15.09
C HIS A 86 4.04 0.99 16.23
N PRO A 87 4.05 0.57 17.52
CA PRO A 87 4.28 1.46 18.66
C PRO A 87 5.57 2.28 18.58
N GLY A 88 6.61 1.73 17.95
CA GLY A 88 7.89 2.40 17.73
C GLY A 88 7.82 3.69 16.89
N MET A 89 6.71 3.92 16.17
CA MET A 89 6.49 5.15 15.40
C MET A 89 5.71 6.22 16.17
N VAL A 90 5.08 5.87 17.30
CA VAL A 90 4.16 6.76 18.03
C VAL A 90 4.83 8.06 18.47
N GLN A 91 6.01 7.97 19.10
CA GLN A 91 6.68 9.17 19.62
C GLN A 91 7.09 10.12 18.49
N LEU A 92 7.66 9.60 17.40
CA LEU A 92 8.03 10.38 16.22
C LEU A 92 6.84 11.18 15.70
N VAL A 93 5.72 10.49 15.50
CA VAL A 93 4.52 11.10 14.91
C VAL A 93 3.88 12.09 15.86
N LYS A 94 3.84 11.77 17.16
CA LYS A 94 3.36 12.68 18.20
C LYS A 94 4.18 13.97 18.23
N ASP A 95 5.51 13.89 18.18
CA ASP A 95 6.38 15.08 18.19
C ASP A 95 6.14 15.99 16.97
N ILE A 96 5.81 15.40 15.81
CA ILE A 96 5.47 16.15 14.59
C ILE A 96 4.13 16.88 14.77
N PHE A 97 3.09 16.17 15.23
CA PHE A 97 1.76 16.76 15.42
C PHE A 97 1.76 17.79 16.55
N ASP A 98 2.42 17.54 17.69
CA ASP A 98 2.53 18.50 18.80
C ASP A 98 3.20 19.82 18.34
N LYS A 99 4.13 19.74 17.37
CA LYS A 99 4.82 20.91 16.82
C LYS A 99 3.94 21.72 15.86
N VAL A 100 3.17 21.06 14.99
CA VAL A 100 2.39 21.71 13.93
C VAL A 100 0.96 22.05 14.37
N MET A 101 0.39 21.23 15.26
CA MET A 101 -0.97 21.30 15.78
C MET A 101 -0.94 21.47 17.31
N PRO A 102 -0.70 22.69 17.82
CA PRO A 102 -0.66 22.96 19.27
C PRO A 102 -2.04 22.93 19.94
N THR A 103 -3.11 22.93 19.15
CA THR A 103 -4.49 22.79 19.60
C THR A 103 -4.90 21.31 19.60
N PRO A 104 -5.99 20.92 20.28
CA PRO A 104 -6.44 19.52 20.28
C PRO A 104 -6.77 18.94 18.89
N ASN A 105 -7.05 19.79 17.92
CA ASN A 105 -7.33 19.47 16.52
C ASN A 105 -7.13 20.73 15.64
N GLN A 106 -7.22 20.58 14.32
CA GLN A 106 -7.11 21.61 13.29
C GLN A 106 -8.44 21.92 12.57
N ILE A 107 -9.60 21.54 13.11
CA ILE A 107 -10.94 21.76 12.50
C ILE A 107 -11.17 23.21 12.03
N ASN A 108 -10.51 24.20 12.66
CA ASN A 108 -10.59 25.61 12.28
C ASN A 108 -9.92 25.93 10.92
N LYS A 109 -9.05 25.06 10.43
CA LYS A 109 -8.34 25.18 9.16
C LYS A 109 -9.24 24.75 8.00
N LYS A 110 -10.13 25.63 7.57
CA LYS A 110 -11.19 25.31 6.60
C LYS A 110 -10.73 25.00 5.17
N ARG A 111 -9.43 25.13 4.86
CA ARG A 111 -8.84 24.89 3.53
C ARG A 111 -9.64 25.50 2.36
N VAL A 112 -10.12 26.74 2.51
CA VAL A 112 -10.93 27.43 1.48
C VAL A 112 -10.17 27.71 0.18
N ASP A 113 -8.84 27.60 0.23
CA ASP A 113 -7.91 27.63 -0.90
C ASP A 113 -8.04 26.41 -1.83
N VAL A 114 -8.49 25.26 -1.31
CA VAL A 114 -8.58 24.01 -2.07
C VAL A 114 -9.73 24.09 -3.09
N ARG A 115 -9.42 23.82 -4.35
CA ARG A 115 -10.35 23.74 -5.48
C ARG A 115 -10.02 22.46 -6.24
N VAL A 116 -10.88 21.45 -6.12
CA VAL A 116 -10.69 20.13 -6.75
C VAL A 116 -11.94 19.80 -7.55
N SER A 117 -11.76 19.47 -8.82
CA SER A 117 -12.83 19.06 -9.73
C SER A 117 -13.03 17.54 -9.74
N ALA A 118 -14.13 17.06 -10.31
CA ALA A 118 -14.33 15.62 -10.49
C ALA A 118 -13.26 15.02 -11.41
N GLU A 119 -12.83 15.78 -12.42
CA GLU A 119 -11.77 15.41 -13.36
C GLU A 119 -10.41 15.26 -12.67
N ASP A 120 -10.13 16.08 -11.65
CA ASP A 120 -8.92 15.94 -10.85
C ASP A 120 -8.95 14.61 -10.09
N LEU A 121 -10.08 14.22 -9.49
CA LEU A 121 -10.24 13.00 -8.68
C LEU A 121 -10.11 11.70 -9.48
N VAL A 122 -10.46 11.70 -10.77
CA VAL A 122 -10.39 10.51 -11.63
C VAL A 122 -9.19 10.50 -12.58
N ARG A 123 -8.26 11.44 -12.40
CA ARG A 123 -7.03 11.50 -13.20
C ARG A 123 -6.20 10.24 -12.96
N LEU A 124 -5.93 9.49 -14.04
CA LEU A 124 -5.10 8.29 -13.97
C LEU A 124 -3.69 8.63 -13.50
N PRO A 125 -3.10 7.79 -12.64
CA PRO A 125 -1.77 8.05 -12.16
C PRO A 125 -0.70 7.83 -13.23
N ALA A 126 0.44 8.49 -13.04
CA ALA A 126 1.58 8.49 -13.93
C ALA A 126 2.63 7.64 -13.24
N GLY A 127 3.19 6.71 -14.00
CA GLY A 127 4.12 5.74 -13.48
C GLY A 127 4.33 4.66 -14.52
N GLU A 128 5.39 3.91 -14.28
CA GLU A 128 5.80 2.81 -15.12
C GLU A 128 5.44 1.50 -14.43
N ILE A 129 4.95 0.55 -15.21
CA ILE A 129 4.91 -0.85 -14.76
C ILE A 129 6.34 -1.34 -14.83
N THR A 130 6.83 -1.91 -13.73
CA THR A 130 8.18 -2.48 -13.65
C THR A 130 8.09 -3.94 -13.22
N GLU A 131 9.02 -4.76 -13.68
CA GLU A 131 9.09 -6.16 -13.26
C GLU A 131 9.26 -6.28 -11.74
N GLY A 132 10.07 -5.41 -11.12
CA GLY A 132 10.21 -5.36 -9.66
C GLY A 132 8.90 -5.04 -8.93
N GLY A 133 8.04 -4.18 -9.50
CA GLY A 133 6.70 -3.92 -8.99
C GLY A 133 5.77 -5.13 -9.12
N LEU A 134 5.83 -5.83 -10.26
CA LEU A 134 5.09 -7.07 -10.49
C LEU A 134 5.49 -8.16 -9.49
N ARG A 135 6.80 -8.38 -9.32
CA ARG A 135 7.36 -9.30 -8.31
C ARG A 135 6.90 -8.96 -6.91
N THR A 136 6.98 -7.69 -6.53
CA THR A 136 6.53 -7.22 -5.21
C THR A 136 5.05 -7.54 -4.97
N ASN A 137 4.18 -7.28 -5.96
CA ASN A 137 2.74 -7.55 -5.83
C ASN A 137 2.45 -9.05 -5.68
N ILE A 138 3.11 -9.90 -6.46
CA ILE A 138 2.96 -11.36 -6.37
C ILE A 138 3.46 -11.85 -5.02
N ASN A 139 4.67 -11.43 -4.63
CA ASN A 139 5.34 -11.80 -3.40
C ASN A 139 4.52 -11.43 -2.15
N VAL A 140 4.11 -10.16 -2.04
CA VAL A 140 3.32 -9.67 -0.90
C VAL A 140 1.93 -10.28 -0.88
N GLY A 141 1.26 -10.40 -2.04
CA GLY A 141 -0.06 -11.00 -2.15
C GLY A 141 -0.09 -12.45 -1.65
N ILE A 142 0.88 -13.27 -2.08
CA ILE A 142 0.97 -14.68 -1.66
C ILE A 142 1.31 -14.79 -0.17
N GLN A 143 2.31 -14.04 0.32
CA GLN A 143 2.69 -14.07 1.73
C GLN A 143 1.54 -13.63 2.65
N TYR A 144 0.78 -12.61 2.26
CA TYR A 144 -0.39 -12.16 3.03
C TYR A 144 -1.48 -13.22 3.06
N ILE A 145 -1.87 -13.80 1.91
CA ILE A 145 -2.90 -14.84 1.85
C ILE A 145 -2.47 -16.07 2.69
N ALA A 146 -1.20 -16.46 2.62
CA ALA A 146 -0.65 -17.55 3.41
C ALA A 146 -0.82 -17.30 4.92
N ALA A 147 -0.44 -16.11 5.40
CA ALA A 147 -0.62 -15.73 6.79
C ALA A 147 -2.10 -15.63 7.20
N TRP A 148 -2.95 -15.14 6.30
CA TRP A 148 -4.39 -15.05 6.49
C TRP A 148 -5.03 -16.43 6.67
N LEU A 149 -4.63 -17.42 5.85
CA LEU A 149 -5.04 -18.83 6.00
C LEU A 149 -4.50 -19.48 7.28
N SER A 150 -3.46 -18.91 7.89
CA SER A 150 -2.99 -19.30 9.23
C SER A 150 -3.64 -18.49 10.36
N GLY A 151 -4.73 -17.78 10.09
CA GLY A 151 -5.48 -16.99 11.08
C GLY A 151 -4.83 -15.65 11.47
N ARG A 152 -3.88 -15.13 10.68
CA ARG A 152 -3.20 -13.85 10.94
C ARG A 152 -3.55 -12.81 9.88
N GLY A 153 -4.29 -11.76 10.29
CA GLY A 153 -4.71 -10.68 9.39
C GLY A 153 -3.82 -9.43 9.36
N ALA A 154 -2.88 -9.30 10.31
CA ALA A 154 -1.86 -8.25 10.37
C ALA A 154 -0.49 -8.91 10.31
N VAL A 155 0.28 -8.63 9.25
CA VAL A 155 1.41 -9.47 8.86
C VAL A 155 2.65 -8.61 8.58
N PRO A 156 3.77 -8.83 9.28
CA PRO A 156 5.02 -8.18 8.94
C PRO A 156 5.58 -8.79 7.65
N ILE A 157 5.57 -8.03 6.55
CA ILE A 157 6.14 -8.42 5.26
C ILE A 157 7.09 -7.30 4.82
N ASN A 158 8.35 -7.63 4.51
CA ASN A 158 9.35 -6.66 4.05
C ASN A 158 9.48 -5.41 4.94
N ASN A 159 9.38 -5.60 6.28
CA ASN A 159 9.41 -4.55 7.30
C ASN A 159 8.23 -3.55 7.25
N LEU A 160 7.13 -3.94 6.63
CA LEU A 160 5.85 -3.24 6.65
C LEU A 160 4.81 -4.12 7.33
N MET A 161 3.92 -3.50 8.11
CA MET A 161 2.77 -4.18 8.69
C MET A 161 1.64 -4.17 7.68
N GLU A 162 1.48 -5.28 6.96
CA GLU A 162 0.51 -5.41 5.88
C GLU A 162 -0.83 -5.96 6.39
N ASP A 163 -1.90 -5.49 5.75
CA ASP A 163 -3.26 -5.97 5.93
C ASP A 163 -3.87 -6.44 4.61
N ALA A 164 -5.17 -6.73 4.61
CA ALA A 164 -5.85 -7.27 3.44
C ALA A 164 -5.85 -6.28 2.26
N ALA A 165 -5.88 -4.97 2.51
CA ALA A 165 -5.89 -3.97 1.46
C ALA A 165 -4.62 -4.02 0.62
N THR A 166 -3.46 -4.33 1.23
CA THR A 166 -2.20 -4.52 0.50
C THR A 166 -2.27 -5.70 -0.47
N ALA A 167 -2.83 -6.83 -0.04
CA ALA A 167 -3.01 -7.98 -0.92
C ALA A 167 -4.07 -7.73 -2.00
N GLU A 168 -5.12 -6.97 -1.68
CA GLU A 168 -6.16 -6.57 -2.65
C GLU A 168 -5.59 -5.71 -3.77
N ILE A 169 -4.86 -4.64 -3.44
CA ILE A 169 -4.26 -3.78 -4.47
C ILE A 169 -3.20 -4.54 -5.29
N SER A 170 -2.44 -5.43 -4.65
CA SER A 170 -1.45 -6.26 -5.32
C SER A 170 -2.08 -7.15 -6.38
N ARG A 171 -3.12 -7.93 -6.04
CA ARG A 171 -3.82 -8.75 -7.03
C ARG A 171 -4.56 -7.92 -8.07
N ALA A 172 -5.09 -6.76 -7.70
CA ALA A 172 -5.87 -5.90 -8.58
C ALA A 172 -5.00 -5.32 -9.69
N GLN A 173 -3.78 -4.87 -9.34
CA GLN A 173 -2.80 -4.39 -10.31
C GLN A 173 -2.39 -5.51 -11.28
N VAL A 174 -2.08 -6.71 -10.78
CA VAL A 174 -1.73 -7.85 -11.65
C VAL A 174 -2.89 -8.22 -12.57
N TRP A 175 -4.11 -8.35 -12.03
CA TRP A 175 -5.31 -8.64 -12.80
C TRP A 175 -5.57 -7.60 -13.90
N GLN A 176 -5.36 -6.32 -13.60
CA GLN A 176 -5.52 -5.22 -14.55
C GLN A 176 -4.44 -5.23 -15.62
N TRP A 177 -3.16 -5.39 -15.25
CA TRP A 177 -2.04 -5.37 -16.19
C TRP A 177 -2.10 -6.51 -17.20
N VAL A 178 -2.55 -7.69 -16.81
CA VAL A 178 -2.72 -8.81 -17.75
C VAL A 178 -3.79 -8.54 -18.81
N ARG A 179 -4.82 -7.74 -18.50
CA ARG A 179 -6.00 -7.54 -19.36
C ARG A 179 -5.99 -6.23 -20.13
N TYR A 180 -5.41 -5.20 -19.55
CA TYR A 180 -5.48 -3.86 -20.11
C TYR A 180 -4.44 -3.69 -21.22
N PRO A 181 -4.77 -3.10 -22.38
CA PRO A 181 -3.81 -2.95 -23.47
C PRO A 181 -2.51 -2.22 -23.11
N LYS A 182 -2.53 -1.35 -22.08
CA LYS A 182 -1.33 -0.65 -21.55
C LYS A 182 -0.62 -1.38 -20.41
N GLY A 183 -0.96 -2.64 -20.17
CA GLY A 183 -0.23 -3.52 -19.26
C GLY A 183 1.10 -3.97 -19.85
N GLU A 184 2.03 -3.04 -19.98
CA GLU A 184 3.35 -3.28 -20.57
C GLU A 184 4.43 -2.58 -19.75
N PHE A 185 5.62 -3.17 -19.71
CA PHE A 185 6.79 -2.55 -19.13
C PHE A 185 7.33 -1.44 -20.06
N VAL A 186 8.26 -0.64 -19.55
CA VAL A 186 8.92 0.45 -20.28
C VAL A 186 9.62 -0.03 -21.55
N ASP A 187 10.11 -1.28 -21.56
CA ASP A 187 10.75 -1.91 -22.71
C ASP A 187 9.77 -2.46 -23.75
N GLY A 188 8.46 -2.29 -23.54
CA GLY A 188 7.39 -2.72 -24.44
C GLY A 188 6.96 -4.18 -24.28
N ARG A 189 7.60 -4.98 -23.41
CA ARG A 189 7.13 -6.34 -23.10
C ARG A 189 5.76 -6.26 -22.38
N LYS A 190 4.80 -7.08 -22.81
CA LYS A 190 3.48 -7.20 -22.19
C LYS A 190 3.55 -7.98 -20.88
N VAL A 191 2.73 -7.59 -19.92
CA VAL A 191 2.43 -8.44 -18.75
C VAL A 191 1.41 -9.47 -19.21
N THR A 192 1.84 -10.71 -19.44
CA THR A 192 0.95 -11.82 -19.81
C THR A 192 0.77 -12.79 -18.65
N MET A 193 -0.25 -13.66 -18.72
CA MET A 193 -0.44 -14.69 -17.69
C MET A 193 0.76 -15.64 -17.60
N GLU A 194 1.39 -15.98 -18.72
CA GLU A 194 2.55 -16.86 -18.76
C GLU A 194 3.74 -16.24 -18.00
N LEU A 195 3.99 -14.95 -18.19
CA LEU A 195 5.02 -14.23 -17.44
C LEU A 195 4.69 -14.15 -15.94
N VAL A 196 3.43 -13.91 -15.60
CA VAL A 196 3.01 -13.86 -14.18
C VAL A 196 3.20 -15.21 -13.50
N GLU A 197 2.87 -16.30 -14.17
CA GLU A 197 3.08 -17.66 -13.66
C GLU A 197 4.57 -17.99 -13.49
N GLU A 198 5.42 -17.61 -14.45
CA GLU A 198 6.89 -17.73 -14.35
C GLU A 198 7.42 -16.99 -13.12
N ILE A 199 7.10 -15.70 -13.00
CA ILE A 199 7.52 -14.88 -11.86
C ILE A 199 6.96 -15.46 -10.55
N MET A 200 5.75 -15.99 -10.54
CA MET A 200 5.16 -16.60 -9.34
C MET A 200 5.98 -17.79 -8.83
N GLN A 201 6.49 -18.64 -9.73
CA GLN A 201 7.36 -19.76 -9.32
C GLN A 201 8.70 -19.28 -8.76
N GLU A 202 9.26 -18.23 -9.36
CA GLU A 202 10.50 -17.62 -8.88
C GLU A 202 10.31 -17.00 -7.48
N GLU A 203 9.24 -16.22 -7.29
CA GLU A 203 8.93 -15.61 -5.99
C GLU A 203 8.60 -16.66 -4.92
N LEU A 204 7.95 -17.77 -5.26
CA LEU A 204 7.77 -18.89 -4.32
C LEU A 204 9.11 -19.49 -3.87
N SER A 205 10.08 -19.59 -4.78
CA SER A 205 11.44 -20.04 -4.44
C SER A 205 12.15 -19.05 -3.51
N VAL A 206 12.00 -17.74 -3.77
CA VAL A 206 12.52 -16.67 -2.89
C VAL A 206 11.89 -16.74 -1.50
N ILE A 207 10.57 -16.97 -1.42
CA ILE A 207 9.86 -17.13 -0.14
C ILE A 207 10.37 -18.38 0.60
N GLU A 208 10.57 -19.50 -0.09
CA GLU A 208 11.13 -20.71 0.52
C GLU A 208 12.53 -20.46 1.10
N GLU A 209 13.40 -19.76 0.37
CA GLU A 209 14.74 -19.39 0.86
C GLU A 209 14.65 -18.46 2.07
N GLN A 210 13.76 -17.46 2.05
CA GLN A 210 13.60 -16.48 3.11
C GLN A 210 13.14 -17.11 4.44
N TYR A 211 12.19 -18.05 4.39
CA TYR A 211 11.60 -18.65 5.61
C TYR A 211 12.23 -20.00 5.99
N GLY A 212 12.99 -20.61 5.08
CA GLY A 212 13.49 -21.98 5.17
C GLY A 212 12.42 -23.02 4.83
N THR A 213 12.86 -24.13 4.25
CA THR A 213 12.00 -25.22 3.74
C THR A 213 10.96 -25.74 4.74
N ASP A 214 11.31 -25.88 6.02
CA ASP A 214 10.38 -26.41 7.04
C ASP A 214 9.23 -25.44 7.34
N THR A 215 9.51 -24.14 7.43
CA THR A 215 8.50 -23.10 7.64
C THR A 215 7.64 -22.97 6.38
N TYR A 216 8.27 -22.99 5.20
CA TYR A 216 7.58 -22.90 3.93
C TYR A 216 6.55 -24.03 3.75
N ARG A 217 6.97 -25.28 3.98
CA ARG A 217 6.06 -26.45 3.85
C ARG A 217 4.86 -26.41 4.79
N LYS A 218 4.99 -25.77 5.96
CA LYS A 218 3.91 -25.63 6.94
C LYS A 218 3.09 -24.34 6.76
N GLY A 219 3.57 -23.40 5.94
CA GLY A 219 3.08 -22.02 5.90
C GLY A 219 1.95 -21.73 4.92
N ASN A 220 1.23 -22.73 4.41
CA ASN A 220 0.14 -22.57 3.42
C ASN A 220 0.51 -21.85 2.10
N PHE A 221 1.79 -21.62 1.80
CA PHE A 221 2.21 -20.83 0.63
C PHE A 221 1.74 -21.41 -0.71
N GLY A 222 1.72 -22.74 -0.85
CA GLY A 222 1.20 -23.39 -2.05
C GLY A 222 -0.30 -23.14 -2.26
N GLN A 223 -1.10 -23.22 -1.19
CA GLN A 223 -2.54 -22.92 -1.26
C GLN A 223 -2.78 -21.43 -1.50
N ALA A 224 -1.97 -20.56 -0.89
CA ALA A 224 -2.03 -19.12 -1.09
C ALA A 224 -1.74 -18.73 -2.55
N ALA A 225 -0.73 -19.36 -3.18
CA ALA A 225 -0.43 -19.17 -4.60
C ALA A 225 -1.59 -19.61 -5.49
N GLN A 226 -2.23 -20.75 -5.20
CA GLN A 226 -3.40 -21.21 -5.95
C GLN A 226 -4.58 -20.23 -5.87
N ILE A 227 -4.85 -19.67 -4.68
CA ILE A 227 -5.89 -18.66 -4.50
C ILE A 227 -5.55 -17.38 -5.26
N PHE A 228 -4.31 -16.90 -5.13
CA PHE A 228 -3.84 -15.71 -5.84
C PHE A 228 -3.96 -15.88 -7.36
N ASP A 229 -3.47 -17.00 -7.90
CA ASP A 229 -3.55 -17.36 -9.31
C ASP A 229 -5.00 -17.42 -9.82
N ALA A 230 -5.90 -18.08 -9.08
CA ALA A 230 -7.32 -18.13 -9.43
C ALA A 230 -7.96 -16.74 -9.48
N LEU A 231 -7.61 -15.87 -8.52
CA LEU A 231 -8.13 -14.50 -8.42
C LEU A 231 -7.66 -13.58 -9.54
N ILE A 232 -6.47 -13.81 -10.11
CA ILE A 232 -5.95 -13.01 -11.23
C ILE A 232 -6.37 -13.59 -12.60
N LYS A 233 -6.69 -14.90 -12.69
CA LYS A 233 -7.11 -15.57 -13.93
C LYS A 233 -8.58 -15.37 -14.28
N GLN A 234 -9.47 -15.23 -13.30
CA GLN A 234 -10.89 -15.01 -13.55
C GLN A 234 -11.17 -13.77 -14.43
N ASP A 235 -12.06 -13.91 -15.41
CA ASP A 235 -12.46 -12.80 -16.29
C ASP A 235 -13.22 -11.71 -15.54
N SER A 236 -14.08 -12.10 -14.59
CA SER A 236 -14.75 -11.18 -13.67
C SER A 236 -13.88 -10.90 -12.46
N PHE A 237 -13.70 -9.62 -12.11
CA PHE A 237 -12.97 -9.25 -10.90
C PHE A 237 -13.78 -9.60 -9.65
N ALA A 238 -13.33 -10.58 -8.86
CA ALA A 238 -13.92 -10.83 -7.54
C ALA A 238 -13.78 -9.58 -6.68
N GLU A 239 -14.85 -9.17 -6.01
CA GLU A 239 -14.89 -7.94 -5.21
C GLU A 239 -13.86 -7.97 -4.07
N PHE A 240 -13.75 -9.10 -3.36
CA PHE A 240 -12.83 -9.27 -2.23
C PHE A 240 -12.14 -10.64 -2.26
N LEU A 241 -10.81 -10.65 -2.09
CA LEU A 241 -10.00 -11.87 -1.94
C LEU A 241 -10.37 -12.67 -0.69
N THR A 242 -10.91 -11.98 0.32
CA THR A 242 -11.28 -12.59 1.60
C THR A 242 -12.42 -13.60 1.44
N ILE A 243 -13.29 -13.45 0.44
CA ILE A 243 -14.41 -14.38 0.22
C ILE A 243 -13.91 -15.79 -0.14
N PRO A 244 -13.10 -16.00 -1.20
CA PRO A 244 -12.55 -17.33 -1.49
C PRO A 244 -11.55 -17.78 -0.42
N ALA A 245 -10.70 -16.89 0.11
CA ALA A 245 -9.77 -17.27 1.17
C ALA A 245 -10.51 -17.80 2.40
N TYR A 246 -11.62 -17.18 2.81
CA TYR A 246 -12.41 -17.59 3.97
C TYR A 246 -13.08 -18.95 3.82
N LYS A 247 -13.47 -19.33 2.60
CA LYS A 247 -13.91 -20.70 2.34
C LYS A 247 -12.80 -21.72 2.60
N GLU A 248 -11.56 -21.41 2.27
CA GLU A 248 -10.42 -22.29 2.50
C GLU A 248 -10.00 -22.32 3.98
N LEU A 249 -9.97 -21.18 4.66
CA LEU A 249 -9.68 -21.11 6.11
C LEU A 249 -10.67 -21.95 6.92
N LEU A 250 -11.97 -21.91 6.58
CA LEU A 250 -12.99 -22.72 7.27
C LEU A 250 -12.79 -24.23 7.07
N LYS A 251 -12.19 -24.68 5.96
CA LYS A 251 -11.87 -26.11 5.77
C LYS A 251 -10.74 -26.56 6.70
N GLY A 252 -9.78 -25.68 6.97
CA GLY A 252 -8.66 -25.94 7.88
C GLY A 252 -9.00 -25.80 9.37
N GLY A 253 -10.15 -25.21 9.71
CA GLY A 253 -10.59 -24.99 11.10
C GLY A 253 -11.39 -26.12 11.75
N ASN A 254 -11.44 -27.31 11.12
CA ASN A 254 -12.15 -28.50 11.61
C ASN A 254 -11.21 -29.57 12.20
N GLU A 255 -10.13 -29.16 12.87
CA GLU A 255 -9.30 -30.04 13.71
C GLU A 255 -9.31 -29.57 15.18
#